data_AF-A0A354TFK3-F1
#
_entry.id   AF-A0A354TFK3-F1
#
_cell.length_a   1.000
_cell.length_b   1.000
_cell.length_c   1.000
_cell.angle_alpha   90.00
_cell.angle_beta   90.00
_cell.angle_gamma   90.00
#
_symmetry.space_group_name_H-M   'P 1'
#
loop_
_entity.id
_entity.type
_entity.pdbx_description
1 polymer ?
#
loop_
_entity_poly.entity_id
_entity_poly.type
_entity_poly.pdbx_seq_one_letter_code
_entity_poly.pdbx_strand_id
1 'polypeptide(L)'
;MDSYWQLALTSGLGAALITAVAMHLALIPWRKSIGAHWTERARLLWPARRVMAGVIFACIISAIILPRLFGLPGDDSASFWPVIPGYLAASFVSTREIEPRYRFLTWLHEMFWQVLVQFGMLAIFIWLLHTMPNEMQPRDWLRFALGTLAVIVIITGVWLPLLNLIWKPKKSPELRLERLVDEMAAQTGIRPRWIFYGKSPLARAAALTYLRSLVFTSRVLEVLTDDELRSIILHELAHLRESLAVRLSRLIPVLALMLITFIHPVMHQFDSLGLYGLIGIVFLLLKLAKRIARRMEHHADDAAIQGSVDPAIYARALEKIYQANQLPAVMRGNNMVHPHLYDRMLAAGVTPDYPRPQPPGRMAWPGWAAFLVPCALFAWMVLRPHG
;
A
#
# COMPACT_ATOMS: atom_id res chain seq x y z
N MET A 1 38.14 -10.46 -10.48
CA MET A 1 36.72 -10.08 -10.59
C MET A 1 36.68 -8.70 -11.19
N ASP A 2 35.94 -8.52 -12.27
CA ASP A 2 35.77 -7.22 -12.91
C ASP A 2 35.18 -6.20 -11.91
N SER A 3 35.58 -4.94 -12.02
CA SER A 3 35.11 -3.84 -11.17
C SER A 3 33.59 -3.77 -11.08
N TYR A 4 32.89 -4.16 -12.16
CA TYR A 4 31.45 -4.30 -12.22
C TYR A 4 30.89 -5.28 -11.17
N TRP A 5 31.43 -6.50 -11.09
CA TRP A 5 30.94 -7.52 -10.16
C TRP A 5 31.23 -7.16 -8.71
N GLN A 6 32.35 -6.47 -8.46
CA GLN A 6 32.66 -5.95 -7.12
C GLN A 6 31.67 -4.86 -6.71
N LEU A 7 31.38 -3.90 -7.59
CA LEU A 7 30.38 -2.85 -7.34
C LEU A 7 28.99 -3.45 -7.12
N ALA A 8 28.61 -4.42 -7.94
CA ALA A 8 27.32 -5.08 -7.82
C ALA A 8 27.17 -5.83 -6.49
N LEU A 9 28.17 -6.65 -6.14
CA LEU A 9 28.16 -7.42 -4.91
C LEU A 9 28.16 -6.51 -3.68
N THR A 10 28.99 -5.47 -3.66
CA THR A 10 29.06 -4.51 -2.54
C THR A 10 27.76 -3.72 -2.38
N SER A 11 27.13 -3.30 -3.48
CA SER A 11 25.84 -2.58 -3.44
C SER A 11 24.70 -3.47 -2.92
N GLY A 12 24.65 -4.73 -3.39
CA GLY A 12 23.66 -5.70 -2.91
C GLY A 12 23.85 -6.07 -1.44
N LEU A 13 25.08 -6.37 -1.02
CA LEU A 13 25.38 -6.69 0.39
C LEU A 13 25.15 -5.48 1.30
N GLY A 14 25.51 -4.27 0.85
CA GLY A 14 25.26 -3.02 1.57
C GLY A 14 23.76 -2.78 1.78
N ALA A 15 22.96 -2.94 0.73
CA ALA A 15 21.50 -2.82 0.82
C ALA A 15 20.90 -3.86 1.79
N ALA A 16 21.36 -5.11 1.73
CA ALA A 16 20.93 -6.16 2.64
C ALA A 16 21.28 -5.82 4.11
N LEU A 17 22.51 -5.37 4.36
CA LEU A 17 22.99 -5.02 5.70
C LEU A 17 22.22 -3.83 6.28
N ILE A 18 22.10 -2.72 5.52
CA ILE A 18 21.37 -1.53 5.96
C ILE A 18 19.92 -1.90 6.29
N THR A 19 19.27 -2.68 5.43
CA THR A 19 17.90 -3.13 5.64
C THR A 19 17.78 -4.01 6.89
N ALA A 20 18.66 -5.00 7.05
CA ALA A 20 18.65 -5.92 8.18
C ALA A 20 18.88 -5.18 9.51
N VAL A 21 19.86 -4.27 9.57
CA VAL A 21 20.18 -3.49 10.78
C VAL A 21 19.03 -2.54 11.11
N ALA A 22 18.54 -1.77 10.14
CA ALA A 22 17.45 -0.83 10.36
C ALA A 22 16.18 -1.53 10.87
N MET A 23 15.81 -2.66 10.26
CA MET A 23 14.66 -3.45 10.69
C MET A 23 14.90 -4.12 12.05
N HIS A 24 16.08 -4.67 12.29
CA HIS A 24 16.41 -5.27 13.58
C HIS A 24 16.24 -4.28 14.73
N LEU A 25 16.78 -3.06 14.58
CA LEU A 25 16.66 -2.01 15.58
C LEU A 25 15.22 -1.52 15.72
N ALA A 26 14.51 -1.36 14.60
CA ALA A 26 13.13 -0.89 14.60
C ALA A 26 12.15 -1.89 15.27
N LEU A 27 12.46 -3.18 15.24
CA LEU A 27 11.65 -4.25 15.84
C LEU A 27 11.92 -4.46 17.33
N ILE A 28 12.96 -3.86 17.93
CA ILE A 28 13.26 -4.01 19.37
C ILE A 28 12.05 -3.72 20.27
N PRO A 29 11.31 -2.60 20.11
CA PRO A 29 10.14 -2.32 20.95
C PRO A 29 9.02 -3.37 20.79
N TRP A 30 8.82 -3.88 19.58
CA TRP A 30 7.83 -4.92 19.31
C TRP A 30 8.22 -6.30 19.86
N ARG A 31 9.52 -6.64 19.87
CA ARG A 31 10.03 -7.84 20.54
C ARG A 31 9.87 -7.75 22.06
N LYS A 32 10.14 -6.57 22.63
CA LYS A 32 9.99 -6.34 24.08
C LYS A 32 8.55 -6.37 24.56
N SER A 33 7.57 -6.25 23.66
CA SER A 33 6.14 -6.32 23.99
C SER A 33 5.56 -7.74 23.93
N ILE A 34 6.40 -8.78 23.99
CA ILE A 34 5.93 -10.15 24.26
C ILE A 34 5.18 -10.16 25.60
N GLY A 35 3.98 -10.74 25.60
CA GLY A 35 3.07 -10.75 26.76
C GLY A 35 2.16 -9.52 26.87
N ALA A 36 2.43 -8.43 26.14
CA ALA A 36 1.49 -7.31 26.06
C ALA A 36 0.25 -7.69 25.25
N HIS A 37 -0.86 -7.00 25.50
CA HIS A 37 -2.08 -7.15 24.71
C HIS A 37 -1.81 -6.86 23.22
N TRP A 38 -2.56 -7.52 22.32
CA TRP A 38 -2.28 -7.47 20.87
C TRP A 38 -2.33 -6.04 20.30
N THR A 39 -3.17 -5.17 20.88
CA THR A 39 -3.29 -3.77 20.47
C THR A 39 -2.01 -2.97 20.70
N GLU A 40 -1.33 -3.22 21.82
CA GLU A 40 -0.06 -2.59 22.16
C GLU A 40 1.07 -3.13 21.28
N ARG A 41 1.08 -4.44 21.02
CA ARG A 41 2.02 -5.04 20.08
C ARG A 41 1.87 -4.45 18.68
N ALA A 42 0.64 -4.34 18.19
CA ALA A 42 0.34 -3.73 16.89
C ALA A 42 0.79 -2.26 16.82
N ARG A 43 0.54 -1.48 17.88
CA ARG A 43 0.98 -0.07 18.01
C ARG A 43 2.50 0.05 17.90
N LEU A 44 3.25 -0.83 18.57
CA LEU A 44 4.71 -0.83 18.57
C LEU A 44 5.31 -1.39 17.27
N LEU A 45 4.59 -2.27 16.57
CA LEU A 45 5.00 -2.80 15.26
C LEU A 45 4.88 -1.75 14.14
N TRP A 46 3.88 -0.88 14.21
CA TRP A 46 3.56 0.06 13.13
C TRP A 46 4.74 0.96 12.70
N PRO A 47 5.49 1.61 13.62
CA PRO A 47 6.67 2.37 13.26
C PRO A 47 7.74 1.55 12.53
N ALA A 48 7.91 0.26 12.85
CA ALA A 48 8.85 -0.63 12.20
C ALA A 48 8.43 -0.95 10.75
N ARG A 49 7.14 -1.16 10.50
CA ARG A 49 6.61 -1.30 9.12
C ARG A 49 6.89 -0.05 8.27
N ARG A 50 6.87 1.14 8.88
CA ARG A 50 7.21 2.39 8.20
C ARG A 50 8.70 2.54 7.91
N VAL A 51 9.58 1.90 8.69
CA VAL A 51 11.03 1.88 8.41
C VAL A 51 11.33 1.23 7.06
N MET A 52 10.61 0.17 6.68
CA MET A 52 10.83 -0.50 5.40
C MET A 52 10.68 0.45 4.19
N ALA A 53 9.72 1.38 4.26
CA ALA A 53 9.55 2.42 3.25
C ALA A 53 10.66 3.49 3.28
N GLY A 54 11.26 3.80 4.45
CA GLY A 54 12.41 4.71 4.50
C GLY A 54 13.69 4.07 3.96
N VAL A 55 13.89 2.78 4.29
CA VAL A 55 15.05 2.00 3.88
C VAL A 55 15.11 1.81 2.37
N ILE A 56 13.99 1.57 1.69
CA ILE A 56 14.02 1.43 0.22
C ILE A 56 14.52 2.70 -0.46
N PHE A 57 14.11 3.89 0.01
CA PHE A 57 14.67 5.17 -0.48
C PHE A 57 16.15 5.31 -0.15
N ALA A 58 16.55 4.97 1.07
CA ALA A 58 17.95 4.99 1.50
C ALA A 58 18.83 4.16 0.57
N CYS A 59 18.39 2.94 0.25
CA CYS A 59 19.07 2.01 -0.63
C CYS A 59 19.19 2.56 -2.06
N ILE A 60 18.11 3.13 -2.62
CA ILE A 60 18.12 3.75 -3.95
C ILE A 60 19.09 4.93 -4.00
N ILE A 61 19.00 5.85 -3.03
CA ILE A 61 19.85 7.04 -2.96
C ILE A 61 21.32 6.63 -2.80
N SER A 62 21.60 5.66 -1.93
CA SER A 62 22.96 5.16 -1.71
C SER A 62 23.55 4.50 -2.95
N ALA A 63 22.73 3.80 -3.76
CA ALA A 63 23.16 3.19 -5.01
C ALA A 63 23.69 4.24 -6.01
N ILE A 64 23.12 5.44 -5.99
CA ILE A 64 23.49 6.54 -6.90
C ILE A 64 24.69 7.33 -6.34
N ILE A 65 24.72 7.57 -5.03
CA ILE A 65 25.71 8.49 -4.41
C ILE A 65 27.03 7.81 -4.14
N LEU A 66 27.02 6.61 -3.56
CA LEU A 66 28.25 5.96 -3.09
C LEU A 66 29.27 5.72 -4.21
N PRO A 67 28.88 5.25 -5.42
CA PRO A 67 29.85 5.09 -6.50
C PRO A 67 30.55 6.41 -6.86
N ARG A 68 29.81 7.51 -6.88
CA ARG A 68 30.33 8.85 -7.19
C ARG A 68 31.24 9.38 -6.09
N LEU A 69 30.88 9.17 -4.81
CA LEU A 69 31.71 9.59 -3.68
C LEU A 69 33.04 8.84 -3.59
N PHE A 70 33.06 7.56 -3.97
CA PHE A 70 34.26 6.72 -3.90
C PHE A 70 35.02 6.60 -5.23
N GLY A 71 34.61 7.34 -6.26
CA GLY A 71 35.23 7.28 -7.59
C GLY A 71 35.20 5.87 -8.20
N LEU A 72 34.15 5.08 -7.90
CA LEU A 72 34.03 3.73 -8.41
C LEU A 72 33.69 3.77 -9.90
N PRO A 73 34.44 3.06 -10.76
CA PRO A 73 34.16 3.03 -12.19
C PRO A 73 32.86 2.25 -12.46
N GLY A 74 31.91 2.88 -13.15
CA GLY A 74 30.66 2.25 -13.54
C GLY A 74 29.61 3.26 -13.99
N ASP A 75 28.72 2.83 -14.88
CA ASP A 75 27.46 3.54 -15.13
C ASP A 75 26.60 3.47 -13.84
N ASP A 76 25.89 4.55 -13.52
CA ASP A 76 24.98 4.63 -12.36
C ASP A 76 23.94 3.48 -12.39
N SER A 77 23.65 2.94 -13.56
CA SER A 77 22.76 1.80 -13.74
C SER A 77 23.31 0.48 -13.15
N ALA A 78 24.64 0.32 -13.09
CA ALA A 78 25.30 -0.92 -12.65
C ALA A 78 25.17 -1.17 -11.14
N SER A 79 25.12 -0.12 -10.32
CA SER A 79 24.97 -0.22 -8.86
C SER A 79 23.50 -0.40 -8.43
N PHE A 80 22.54 0.01 -9.26
CA PHE A 80 21.13 0.01 -8.90
C PHE A 80 20.50 -1.38 -8.86
N TRP A 81 20.71 -2.20 -9.90
CA TRP A 81 20.06 -3.53 -9.99
C TRP A 81 20.39 -4.47 -8.82
N PRO A 82 21.64 -4.53 -8.34
CA PRO A 82 22.02 -5.41 -7.23
C PRO A 82 21.44 -4.99 -5.86
N VAL A 83 21.01 -3.74 -5.70
CA VAL A 83 20.35 -3.26 -4.46
C VAL A 83 19.01 -3.97 -4.22
N ILE A 84 18.26 -4.26 -5.29
CA ILE A 84 16.94 -4.88 -5.22
C ILE A 84 17.01 -6.26 -4.52
N PRO A 85 17.80 -7.25 -4.98
CA PRO A 85 17.88 -8.55 -4.31
C PRO A 85 18.40 -8.45 -2.88
N GLY A 86 19.32 -7.51 -2.57
CA GLY A 86 19.79 -7.27 -1.21
C GLY A 86 18.69 -6.80 -0.26
N TYR A 87 17.93 -5.78 -0.67
CA TYR A 87 16.74 -5.29 0.05
C TYR A 87 15.67 -6.38 0.21
N LEU A 88 15.40 -7.12 -0.86
CA LEU A 88 14.42 -8.21 -0.87
C LEU A 88 14.80 -9.32 0.12
N ALA A 89 16.04 -9.77 0.15
CA ALA A 89 16.50 -10.79 1.08
C ALA A 89 16.31 -10.38 2.55
N ALA A 90 16.73 -9.16 2.91
CA ALA A 90 16.62 -8.65 4.28
C ALA A 90 15.17 -8.34 4.70
N SER A 91 14.34 -7.84 3.76
CA SER A 91 12.92 -7.58 4.04
C SER A 91 12.13 -8.87 4.24
N PHE A 92 12.47 -9.97 3.54
CA PHE A 92 11.88 -11.28 3.78
C PHE A 92 12.13 -11.77 5.21
N VAL A 93 13.38 -11.70 5.70
CA VAL A 93 13.73 -12.11 7.08
C VAL A 93 12.89 -11.35 8.10
N SER A 94 12.78 -10.02 7.93
CA SER A 94 12.01 -9.16 8.83
C SER A 94 10.50 -9.44 8.75
N THR A 95 9.98 -9.69 7.55
CA THR A 95 8.56 -10.01 7.35
C THR A 95 8.20 -11.37 7.94
N ARG A 96 9.08 -12.37 7.79
CA ARG A 96 8.91 -13.69 8.39
C ARG A 96 8.99 -13.65 9.91
N GLU A 97 9.81 -12.78 10.47
CA GLU A 97 9.85 -12.57 11.92
C GLU A 97 8.50 -12.05 12.46
N ILE A 98 7.89 -11.11 11.75
CA ILE A 98 6.60 -10.51 12.11
C ILE A 98 5.43 -11.49 11.91
N GLU A 99 5.44 -12.21 10.79
CA GLU A 99 4.41 -13.19 10.41
C GLU A 99 5.08 -14.49 9.93
N PRO A 100 5.31 -15.45 10.86
CA PRO A 100 6.01 -16.70 10.58
C PRO A 100 5.37 -17.60 9.52
N ARG A 101 4.09 -17.38 9.20
CA ARG A 101 3.39 -18.12 8.13
C ARG A 101 3.90 -17.76 6.73
N TYR A 102 4.61 -16.65 6.57
CA TYR A 102 5.23 -16.31 5.28
C TYR A 102 6.27 -17.37 4.88
N ARG A 103 5.91 -18.17 3.87
CA ARG A 103 6.87 -18.97 3.11
C ARG A 103 7.52 -18.09 2.05
N PHE A 104 8.78 -18.39 1.72
CA PHE A 104 9.55 -17.59 0.75
C PHE A 104 8.82 -17.41 -0.58
N LEU A 105 8.27 -18.49 -1.15
CA LEU A 105 7.55 -18.41 -2.43
C LEU A 105 6.25 -17.59 -2.35
N THR A 106 5.50 -17.69 -1.25
CA THR A 106 4.28 -16.89 -1.04
C THR A 106 4.63 -15.41 -0.91
N TRP A 107 5.65 -15.10 -0.11
CA TRP A 107 6.17 -13.75 0.04
C TRP A 107 6.69 -13.18 -1.28
N LEU A 108 7.48 -13.96 -2.02
CA LEU A 108 8.06 -13.53 -3.30
C LEU A 108 6.97 -13.26 -4.34
N HIS A 109 5.93 -14.11 -4.37
CA HIS A 109 4.78 -13.90 -5.24
C HIS A 109 4.01 -12.62 -4.88
N GLU A 110 3.71 -12.39 -3.59
CA GLU A 110 3.07 -11.13 -3.15
C GLU A 110 3.92 -9.90 -3.47
N MET A 111 5.24 -10.00 -3.23
CA MET A 111 6.18 -8.93 -3.52
C MET A 111 6.28 -8.67 -5.02
N PHE A 112 6.28 -9.70 -5.86
CA PHE A 112 6.27 -9.55 -7.32
C PHE A 112 5.05 -8.77 -7.78
N TRP A 113 3.84 -9.12 -7.32
CA TRP A 113 2.63 -8.40 -7.69
C TRP A 113 2.61 -6.97 -7.15
N GLN A 114 3.05 -6.79 -5.92
CA GLN A 114 3.16 -5.47 -5.32
C GLN A 114 4.13 -4.61 -6.13
N VAL A 115 5.30 -5.16 -6.49
CA VAL A 115 6.32 -4.47 -7.27
C VAL A 115 5.78 -4.14 -8.66
N LEU A 116 5.22 -5.12 -9.36
CA LEU A 116 4.69 -4.96 -10.71
C LEU A 116 3.62 -3.86 -10.76
N VAL A 117 2.67 -3.86 -9.83
CA VAL A 117 1.59 -2.87 -9.79
C VAL A 117 2.12 -1.51 -9.35
N GLN A 118 2.84 -1.43 -8.23
CA GLN A 118 3.29 -0.14 -7.67
C GLN A 118 4.39 0.51 -8.53
N PHE A 119 5.42 -0.25 -8.92
CA PHE A 119 6.49 0.27 -9.76
C PHE A 119 6.07 0.42 -11.22
N GLY A 120 5.11 -0.37 -11.72
CA GLY A 120 4.53 -0.14 -13.05
C GLY A 120 3.88 1.24 -13.15
N MET A 121 3.06 1.61 -12.16
CA MET A 121 2.47 2.95 -12.10
C MET A 121 3.53 4.04 -11.90
N LEU A 122 4.49 3.82 -11.00
CA LEU A 122 5.56 4.79 -10.75
C LEU A 122 6.44 4.99 -11.99
N ALA A 123 6.75 3.93 -12.74
CA ALA A 123 7.52 4.01 -13.97
C ALA A 123 6.78 4.83 -15.04
N ILE A 124 5.48 4.63 -15.22
CA ILE A 124 4.65 5.45 -16.13
C ILE A 124 4.66 6.91 -15.67
N PHE A 125 4.51 7.16 -14.37
CA PHE A 125 4.54 8.51 -13.81
C PHE A 125 5.89 9.20 -14.05
N ILE A 126 7.01 8.55 -13.75
CA ILE A 126 8.37 9.07 -13.97
C ILE A 126 8.62 9.29 -15.46
N TRP A 127 8.21 8.36 -16.32
CA TRP A 127 8.32 8.50 -17.77
C TRP A 127 7.56 9.73 -18.27
N LEU A 128 6.31 9.92 -17.83
CA LEU A 128 5.55 11.12 -18.19
C LEU A 128 6.21 12.39 -17.65
N LEU A 129 6.62 12.40 -16.38
CA LEU A 129 7.30 13.54 -15.78
C LEU A 129 8.56 13.95 -16.56
N HIS A 130 9.35 12.99 -17.03
CA HIS A 130 10.58 13.24 -17.78
C HIS A 130 10.35 13.63 -19.25
N THR A 131 9.25 13.18 -19.85
CA THR A 131 8.96 13.40 -21.28
C THR A 131 8.04 14.59 -21.56
N MET A 132 7.55 15.27 -20.53
CA MET A 132 6.71 16.46 -20.67
C MET A 132 7.54 17.68 -21.10
N PRO A 133 7.26 18.28 -22.28
CA PRO A 133 7.98 19.45 -22.75
C PRO A 133 7.51 20.73 -22.05
N ASN A 134 8.27 21.80 -22.21
CA ASN A 134 7.87 23.15 -21.77
C ASN A 134 6.67 23.68 -22.57
N GLU A 135 6.61 23.39 -23.87
CA GLU A 135 5.50 23.75 -24.76
C GLU A 135 4.78 22.48 -25.25
N MET A 136 3.49 22.37 -24.94
CA MET A 136 2.69 21.18 -25.25
C MET A 136 2.28 21.14 -26.73
N GLN A 137 2.70 20.09 -27.43
CA GLN A 137 2.22 19.78 -28.78
C GLN A 137 1.11 18.71 -28.73
N PRO A 138 0.30 18.51 -29.79
CA PRO A 138 -0.75 17.48 -29.82
C PRO A 138 -0.27 16.06 -29.47
N ARG A 139 0.98 15.73 -29.86
CA ARG A 139 1.61 14.45 -29.52
C ARG A 139 1.84 14.25 -28.02
N ASP A 140 2.08 15.32 -27.27
CA ASP A 140 2.35 15.26 -25.83
C ASP A 140 1.06 15.02 -25.05
N TRP A 141 -0.05 15.62 -25.51
CA TRP A 141 -1.39 15.31 -25.02
C TRP A 141 -1.78 13.84 -25.23
N LEU A 142 -1.46 13.28 -26.39
CA LEU A 142 -1.67 11.86 -26.66
C LEU A 142 -0.84 10.98 -25.71
N ARG A 143 0.45 11.29 -25.52
CA ARG A 143 1.30 10.55 -24.55
C ARG A 143 0.73 10.61 -23.14
N PHE A 144 0.31 11.80 -22.67
CA PHE A 144 -0.32 11.95 -21.37
C PHE A 144 -1.60 11.11 -21.24
N ALA A 145 -2.46 11.15 -22.25
CA ALA A 145 -3.71 10.39 -22.27
C ALA A 145 -3.44 8.88 -22.21
N LEU A 146 -2.48 8.38 -23.00
CA LEU A 146 -2.10 6.96 -23.00
C LEU A 146 -1.50 6.52 -21.66
N GLY A 147 -0.58 7.31 -21.08
CA GLY A 147 0.00 6.99 -19.79
C GLY A 147 -1.04 7.04 -18.66
N THR A 148 -1.93 8.03 -18.67
CA THR A 148 -3.04 8.11 -17.70
C THR A 148 -4.00 6.93 -17.86
N LEU A 149 -4.34 6.55 -19.10
CA LEU A 149 -5.17 5.37 -19.37
C LEU A 149 -4.51 4.09 -18.85
N ALA A 150 -3.20 3.91 -19.08
CA ALA A 150 -2.46 2.76 -18.57
C ALA A 150 -2.52 2.68 -17.04
N VAL A 151 -2.35 3.81 -16.34
CA VAL A 151 -2.48 3.87 -14.88
C VAL A 151 -3.91 3.56 -14.43
N ILE A 152 -4.94 4.07 -15.10
CA ILE A 152 -6.34 3.73 -14.82
C ILE A 152 -6.58 2.23 -15.00
N VAL A 153 -6.08 1.62 -16.09
CA VAL A 153 -6.21 0.18 -16.33
C VAL A 153 -5.57 -0.62 -15.20
N ILE A 154 -4.37 -0.23 -14.74
CA ILE A 154 -3.68 -0.89 -13.63
C ILE A 154 -4.51 -0.81 -12.34
N ILE A 155 -4.95 0.39 -11.95
CA ILE A 155 -5.66 0.63 -10.68
C ILE A 155 -7.05 0.01 -10.66
N THR A 156 -7.77 0.08 -11.77
CA THR A 156 -9.13 -0.48 -11.86
C THR A 156 -9.14 -2.01 -11.87
N GLY A 157 -7.99 -2.64 -12.14
CA GLY A 157 -7.88 -4.09 -12.19
C GLY A 157 -8.58 -4.71 -13.40
N VAL A 158 -8.93 -3.92 -14.43
CA VAL A 158 -9.61 -4.41 -15.66
C VAL A 158 -8.84 -5.53 -16.37
N TRP A 159 -7.54 -5.67 -16.09
CA TRP A 159 -6.69 -6.77 -16.54
C TRP A 159 -6.85 -8.08 -15.76
N LEU A 160 -7.41 -8.07 -14.55
CA LEU A 160 -7.55 -9.27 -13.71
C LEU A 160 -8.40 -10.39 -14.35
N PRO A 161 -9.54 -10.11 -15.01
CA PRO A 161 -10.29 -11.14 -15.71
C PRO A 161 -9.50 -11.79 -16.86
N LEU A 162 -8.62 -11.04 -17.54
CA LEU A 162 -7.75 -11.58 -18.58
C LEU A 162 -6.73 -12.55 -17.99
N LEU A 163 -6.15 -12.22 -16.83
CA LEU A 163 -5.29 -13.16 -16.11
C LEU A 163 -6.06 -14.40 -15.65
N ASN A 164 -7.32 -14.24 -15.22
CA ASN A 164 -8.16 -15.36 -14.83
C ASN A 164 -8.43 -16.31 -16.01
N LEU A 165 -8.57 -15.78 -17.22
CA LEU A 165 -8.73 -16.56 -18.44
C LEU A 165 -7.45 -17.35 -18.78
N ILE A 166 -6.27 -16.73 -18.60
CA ILE A 166 -4.97 -17.31 -18.95
C ILE A 166 -4.52 -18.33 -17.89
N TRP A 167 -4.70 -18.03 -16.61
CA TRP A 167 -4.15 -18.84 -15.51
C TRP A 167 -5.13 -19.78 -14.84
N LYS A 168 -6.43 -19.76 -15.22
CA LYS A 168 -7.51 -20.63 -14.69
C LYS A 168 -7.20 -21.11 -13.27
N PRO A 169 -7.18 -20.20 -12.28
CA PRO A 169 -6.83 -20.58 -10.92
C PRO A 169 -7.64 -21.82 -10.54
N LYS A 170 -6.94 -22.85 -10.07
CA LYS A 170 -7.59 -24.08 -9.59
C LYS A 170 -8.71 -23.62 -8.66
N LYS A 171 -9.97 -23.95 -8.99
CA LYS A 171 -11.11 -23.82 -8.08
C LYS A 171 -10.64 -24.38 -6.74
N SER A 172 -10.41 -23.49 -5.77
CA SER A 172 -9.86 -23.85 -4.46
C SER A 172 -11.06 -24.09 -3.54
N PRO A 173 -11.00 -24.11 -2.20
CA PRO A 173 -11.90 -24.90 -1.33
C PRO A 173 -13.25 -24.16 -1.07
N GLU A 174 -13.79 -23.54 -2.12
CA GLU A 174 -14.59 -22.33 -2.14
C GLU A 174 -16.09 -22.53 -1.91
N LEU A 175 -16.57 -23.77 -1.76
CA LEU A 175 -18.00 -24.04 -1.53
C LEU A 175 -18.55 -23.32 -0.29
N ARG A 176 -17.73 -23.15 0.77
CA ARG A 176 -18.12 -22.36 1.94
C ARG A 176 -18.25 -20.87 1.59
N LEU A 177 -17.23 -20.28 0.96
CA LEU A 177 -17.22 -18.85 0.63
C LEU A 177 -18.28 -18.51 -0.43
N GLU A 178 -18.37 -19.28 -1.51
CA GLU A 178 -19.36 -19.11 -2.58
C GLU A 178 -20.77 -19.16 -2.02
N ARG A 179 -21.09 -20.17 -1.21
CA ARG A 179 -22.39 -20.27 -0.53
C ARG A 179 -22.70 -19.05 0.33
N LEU A 180 -21.76 -18.60 1.16
CA LEU A 180 -21.97 -17.42 2.00
C LEU A 180 -22.15 -16.14 1.18
N VAL A 181 -21.40 -15.99 0.08
CA VAL A 181 -21.56 -14.86 -0.84
C VAL A 181 -22.91 -14.93 -1.55
N ASP A 182 -23.35 -16.10 -1.99
CA ASP A 182 -24.66 -16.30 -2.64
C ASP A 182 -25.82 -16.00 -1.69
N GLU A 183 -25.73 -16.45 -0.44
CA GLU A 183 -26.69 -16.14 0.63
C GLU A 183 -26.81 -14.61 0.83
N MET A 184 -25.68 -13.91 1.00
CA MET A 184 -25.68 -12.46 1.24
C MET A 184 -26.04 -11.67 -0.02
N ALA A 185 -25.69 -12.16 -1.21
CA ALA A 185 -26.10 -11.57 -2.48
C ALA A 185 -27.61 -11.71 -2.71
N ALA A 186 -28.21 -12.83 -2.29
CA ALA A 186 -29.67 -13.02 -2.31
C ALA A 186 -30.36 -12.07 -1.32
N GLN A 187 -29.81 -11.90 -0.12
CA GLN A 187 -30.35 -10.98 0.89
C GLN A 187 -30.29 -9.51 0.45
N THR A 188 -29.18 -9.09 -0.18
CA THR A 188 -28.96 -7.67 -0.56
C THR A 188 -29.43 -7.33 -1.98
N GLY A 189 -29.68 -8.34 -2.81
CA GLY A 189 -29.92 -8.17 -4.25
C GLY A 189 -28.68 -7.78 -5.05
N ILE A 190 -27.48 -7.83 -4.46
CA ILE A 190 -26.23 -7.42 -5.10
C ILE A 190 -25.38 -8.65 -5.39
N ARG A 191 -25.26 -9.01 -6.67
CA ARG A 191 -24.38 -10.10 -7.10
C ARG A 191 -23.01 -9.57 -7.55
N PRO A 192 -21.90 -10.04 -6.96
CA PRO A 192 -20.57 -9.75 -7.48
C PRO A 192 -20.37 -10.48 -8.81
N ARG A 193 -19.62 -9.86 -9.72
CA ARG A 193 -19.31 -10.44 -11.04
C ARG A 193 -18.30 -11.57 -10.95
N TRP A 194 -17.31 -11.42 -10.06
CA TRP A 194 -16.30 -12.43 -9.77
C TRP A 194 -16.00 -12.44 -8.26
N ILE A 195 -15.62 -13.62 -7.77
CA ILE A 195 -15.07 -13.82 -6.43
C ILE A 195 -13.64 -14.31 -6.63
N PHE A 196 -12.68 -13.50 -6.18
CA PHE A 196 -11.27 -13.83 -6.27
C PHE A 196 -10.77 -14.35 -4.92
N TYR A 197 -10.01 -15.43 -4.95
CA TYR A 197 -9.38 -16.02 -3.78
C TYR A 197 -7.86 -16.02 -3.91
N GLY A 198 -7.17 -15.52 -2.89
CA GLY A 198 -5.72 -15.46 -2.83
C GLY A 198 -5.15 -16.18 -1.60
N LYS A 199 -4.10 -16.99 -1.78
CA LYS A 199 -3.34 -17.52 -0.65
C LYS A 199 -2.44 -16.42 -0.09
N SER A 200 -2.79 -15.93 1.10
CA SER A 200 -2.04 -14.89 1.80
C SER A 200 -2.11 -15.14 3.31
N PRO A 201 -1.01 -14.94 4.07
CA PRO A 201 -1.04 -15.06 5.51
C PRO A 201 -1.71 -13.84 6.18
N LEU A 202 -2.02 -12.79 5.43
CA LEU A 202 -2.71 -11.60 5.92
C LEU A 202 -4.22 -11.74 5.72
N ALA A 203 -5.00 -11.43 6.75
CA ALA A 203 -6.46 -11.46 6.71
C ALA A 203 -6.98 -10.23 5.95
N ARG A 204 -7.42 -10.43 4.71
CA ARG A 204 -8.02 -9.38 3.86
C ARG A 204 -9.30 -9.87 3.20
N ALA A 205 -10.28 -8.97 3.19
CA ALA A 205 -11.43 -8.94 2.32
C ALA A 205 -11.45 -7.54 1.67
N ALA A 206 -11.87 -7.45 0.40
CA ALA A 206 -11.97 -6.17 -0.29
C ALA A 206 -12.93 -6.25 -1.49
N ALA A 207 -13.67 -5.16 -1.70
CA ALA A 207 -14.47 -4.93 -2.90
C ALA A 207 -13.65 -4.24 -4.01
N LEU A 208 -13.53 -4.90 -5.16
CA LEU A 208 -13.03 -4.30 -6.40
C LEU A 208 -14.19 -3.58 -7.10
N THR A 209 -14.45 -2.35 -6.69
CA THR A 209 -15.64 -1.57 -7.09
C THR A 209 -15.79 -1.38 -8.61
N TYR A 210 -14.68 -1.22 -9.35
CA TYR A 210 -14.71 -1.09 -10.81
C TYR A 210 -15.08 -2.39 -11.51
N LEU A 211 -14.59 -3.52 -11.01
CA LEU A 211 -14.92 -4.86 -11.52
C LEU A 211 -16.23 -5.41 -10.98
N ARG A 212 -16.82 -4.72 -9.99
CA ARG A 212 -17.95 -5.21 -9.19
C ARG A 212 -17.68 -6.61 -8.62
N SER A 213 -16.50 -6.81 -8.04
CA SER A 213 -16.03 -8.13 -7.60
C SER A 213 -15.52 -8.10 -6.18
N LEU A 214 -15.42 -9.28 -5.55
CA LEU A 214 -14.90 -9.42 -4.19
C LEU A 214 -13.57 -10.18 -4.21
N VAL A 215 -12.67 -9.84 -3.29
CA VAL A 215 -11.39 -10.51 -3.10
C VAL A 215 -11.29 -10.96 -1.66
N PHE A 216 -10.96 -12.23 -1.43
CA PHE A 216 -10.73 -12.80 -0.11
C PHE A 216 -9.38 -13.51 -0.06
N THR A 217 -8.81 -13.57 1.14
CA THR A 217 -7.55 -14.27 1.41
C THR A 217 -7.80 -15.56 2.18
N SER A 218 -6.88 -16.53 2.07
CA SER A 218 -6.92 -17.74 2.91
C SER A 218 -7.04 -17.41 4.40
N ARG A 219 -6.28 -16.42 4.89
CA ARG A 219 -6.26 -16.07 6.31
C ARG A 219 -7.60 -15.55 6.83
N VAL A 220 -8.34 -14.76 6.05
CA VAL A 220 -9.63 -14.22 6.54
C VAL A 220 -10.65 -15.35 6.75
N LEU A 221 -10.63 -16.39 5.91
CA LEU A 221 -11.51 -17.55 6.03
C LEU A 221 -11.13 -18.47 7.21
N GLU A 222 -9.87 -18.46 7.62
CA GLU A 222 -9.36 -19.21 8.78
C GLU A 222 -9.72 -18.54 10.11
N VAL A 223 -9.69 -17.20 10.17
CA VAL A 223 -9.87 -16.47 11.43
C VAL A 223 -11.32 -16.12 11.74
N LEU A 224 -12.16 -16.02 10.72
CA LEU A 224 -13.56 -15.64 10.90
C LEU A 224 -14.50 -16.86 10.91
N THR A 225 -15.47 -16.82 11.82
CA THR A 225 -16.64 -17.71 11.78
C THR A 225 -17.53 -17.38 10.58
N ASP A 226 -18.52 -18.23 10.29
CA ASP A 226 -19.45 -17.98 9.17
C ASP A 226 -20.21 -16.66 9.36
N ASP A 227 -20.69 -16.37 10.56
CA ASP A 227 -21.48 -15.16 10.83
C ASP A 227 -20.60 -13.89 10.78
N GLU A 228 -19.38 -13.99 11.30
CA GLU A 228 -18.39 -12.91 11.15
C GLU A 228 -18.07 -12.68 9.67
N LEU A 229 -17.85 -13.73 8.90
CA LEU A 229 -17.58 -13.62 7.47
C LEU A 229 -18.78 -13.08 6.68
N ARG A 230 -20.01 -13.47 7.02
CA ARG A 230 -21.25 -12.88 6.45
C ARG A 230 -21.29 -11.37 6.67
N SER A 231 -20.99 -10.90 7.88
CA SER A 231 -20.97 -9.46 8.19
C SER A 231 -19.94 -8.70 7.36
N ILE A 232 -18.76 -9.29 7.13
CA ILE A 232 -17.73 -8.71 6.25
C ILE A 232 -18.19 -8.74 4.79
N ILE A 233 -18.81 -9.83 4.32
CA ILE A 233 -19.35 -9.89 2.95
C ILE A 233 -20.41 -8.80 2.74
N LEU A 234 -21.32 -8.58 3.69
CA LEU A 234 -22.32 -7.50 3.62
C LEU A 234 -21.66 -6.12 3.51
N HIS A 235 -20.62 -5.86 4.30
CA HIS A 235 -19.81 -4.64 4.20
C HIS A 235 -19.22 -4.46 2.79
N GLU A 236 -18.55 -5.49 2.27
CA GLU A 236 -17.90 -5.41 0.95
C GLU A 236 -18.93 -5.31 -0.19
N LEU A 237 -20.09 -5.96 -0.08
CA LEU A 237 -21.19 -5.84 -1.05
C LEU A 237 -21.78 -4.43 -1.07
N ALA A 238 -21.82 -3.72 0.07
CA ALA A 238 -22.28 -2.33 0.12
C ALA A 238 -21.44 -1.41 -0.78
N HIS A 239 -20.12 -1.64 -0.85
CA HIS A 239 -19.24 -0.92 -1.79
C HIS A 239 -19.58 -1.17 -3.27
N LEU A 240 -20.19 -2.32 -3.61
CA LEU A 240 -20.61 -2.61 -4.98
C LEU A 240 -21.90 -1.89 -5.39
N ARG A 241 -22.64 -1.32 -4.42
CA ARG A 241 -23.85 -0.48 -4.64
C ARG A 241 -23.51 0.97 -4.96
N GLU A 242 -22.25 1.37 -4.76
CA GLU A 242 -21.82 2.76 -4.96
C GLU A 242 -22.19 3.28 -6.36
N SER A 243 -22.72 4.51 -6.39
CA SER A 243 -23.08 5.18 -7.64
C SER A 243 -21.86 5.32 -8.55
N LEU A 244 -22.09 5.47 -9.87
CA LEU A 244 -21.00 5.67 -10.82
C LEU A 244 -20.13 6.87 -10.44
N ALA A 245 -20.73 7.97 -9.97
CA ALA A 245 -20.00 9.16 -9.52
C ALA A 245 -19.05 8.86 -8.35
N VAL A 246 -19.50 8.08 -7.37
CA VAL A 246 -18.65 7.65 -6.24
C VAL A 246 -17.53 6.74 -6.74
N ARG A 247 -17.83 5.77 -7.60
CA ARG A 247 -16.81 4.86 -8.16
C ARG A 247 -15.75 5.63 -8.95
N LEU A 248 -16.15 6.57 -9.79
CA LEU A 248 -15.22 7.43 -10.54
C LEU A 248 -14.42 8.35 -9.61
N SER A 249 -15.01 8.81 -8.50
CA SER A 249 -14.29 9.66 -7.52
C SER A 249 -13.08 8.96 -6.88
N ARG A 250 -13.07 7.62 -6.83
CA ARG A 250 -11.92 6.83 -6.36
C ARG A 250 -10.71 6.92 -7.29
N LEU A 251 -10.85 7.44 -8.52
CA LEU A 251 -9.74 7.77 -9.43
C LEU A 251 -9.12 9.15 -9.13
N ILE A 252 -9.82 10.03 -8.39
CA ILE A 252 -9.33 11.39 -8.12
C ILE A 252 -7.91 11.40 -7.52
N PRO A 253 -7.54 10.54 -6.54
CA PRO A 253 -6.20 10.58 -5.98
C PRO A 253 -5.11 10.34 -7.01
N VAL A 254 -5.30 9.36 -7.89
CA VAL A 254 -4.29 9.07 -8.91
C VAL A 254 -4.27 10.13 -10.00
N LEU A 255 -5.44 10.61 -10.44
CA LEU A 255 -5.51 11.68 -11.43
C LEU A 255 -4.91 13.00 -10.91
N ALA A 256 -5.11 13.29 -9.63
CA ALA A 256 -4.47 14.43 -8.97
C ALA A 256 -2.95 14.29 -8.99
N LEU A 257 -2.41 13.10 -8.69
CA LEU A 257 -0.97 12.87 -8.81
C LEU A 257 -0.49 12.99 -10.26
N MET A 258 -1.26 12.53 -11.24
CA MET A 258 -0.93 12.70 -12.66
C MET A 258 -0.78 14.16 -13.07
N LEU A 259 -1.44 15.13 -12.40
CA LEU A 259 -1.25 16.55 -12.69
C LEU A 259 0.19 17.02 -12.42
N ILE A 260 0.92 16.36 -11.51
CA ILE A 260 2.32 16.72 -11.20
C ILE A 260 3.22 16.53 -12.43
N THR A 261 2.86 15.67 -13.40
CA THR A 261 3.66 15.52 -14.62
C THR A 261 3.71 16.80 -15.45
N PHE A 262 2.77 17.73 -15.26
CA PHE A 262 2.75 19.05 -15.92
C PHE A 262 3.66 20.09 -15.27
N ILE A 263 4.56 19.71 -14.36
CA ILE A 263 5.44 20.67 -13.68
C ILE A 263 6.22 21.56 -14.65
N HIS A 264 6.83 20.98 -15.69
CA HIS A 264 7.61 21.71 -16.70
C HIS A 264 6.77 22.72 -17.49
N PRO A 265 5.68 22.32 -18.17
CA PRO A 265 4.89 23.27 -18.96
C PRO A 265 4.21 24.35 -18.09
N VAL A 266 3.77 24.00 -16.87
CA VAL A 266 3.17 24.96 -15.95
C VAL A 266 4.21 25.97 -15.46
N MET A 267 5.40 25.52 -15.09
CA MET A 267 6.49 26.42 -14.69
C MET A 267 6.96 27.30 -15.85
N HIS A 268 6.98 26.79 -17.08
CA HIS A 268 7.38 27.58 -18.24
C HIS A 268 6.39 28.73 -18.53
N GLN A 269 5.09 28.48 -18.39
CA GLN A 269 4.04 29.44 -18.72
C GLN A 269 3.71 30.42 -17.59
N PHE A 270 3.84 29.99 -16.33
CA PHE A 270 3.35 30.73 -15.17
C PHE A 270 4.40 30.85 -14.04
N ASP A 271 5.65 30.52 -14.32
CA ASP A 271 6.76 30.54 -13.36
C ASP A 271 6.42 29.79 -12.05
N SER A 272 6.93 30.32 -10.93
CA SER A 272 6.67 29.79 -9.60
C SER A 272 5.19 29.84 -9.20
N LEU A 273 4.42 30.81 -9.70
CA LEU A 273 2.99 30.93 -9.39
C LEU A 273 2.22 29.72 -9.93
N GLY A 274 2.55 29.26 -11.14
CA GLY A 274 2.01 28.04 -11.71
C GLY A 274 2.26 26.82 -10.84
N LEU A 275 3.50 26.67 -10.35
CA LEU A 275 3.88 25.57 -9.47
C LEU A 275 3.06 25.57 -8.16
N TYR A 276 2.91 26.73 -7.51
CA TYR A 276 2.08 26.83 -6.31
C TYR A 276 0.61 26.52 -6.59
N GLY A 277 0.08 27.00 -7.72
CA GLY A 277 -1.28 26.69 -8.18
C GLY A 277 -1.48 25.19 -8.39
N LEU A 278 -0.55 24.53 -9.08
CA LEU A 278 -0.56 23.10 -9.34
C LEU A 278 -0.56 22.29 -8.04
N ILE A 279 0.38 22.57 -7.14
CA ILE A 279 0.46 21.90 -5.82
C ILE A 279 -0.83 22.12 -5.03
N GLY A 280 -1.39 23.34 -5.05
CA GLY A 280 -2.65 23.69 -4.39
C GLY A 280 -3.83 22.86 -4.90
N ILE A 281 -3.97 22.72 -6.22
CA ILE A 281 -5.01 21.92 -6.87
C ILE A 281 -4.87 20.44 -6.49
N VAL A 282 -3.66 19.88 -6.60
CA VAL A 282 -3.39 18.49 -6.22
C VAL A 282 -3.77 18.24 -4.76
N PHE A 283 -3.35 19.12 -3.86
CA PHE A 283 -3.68 19.02 -2.43
C PHE A 283 -5.19 19.07 -2.18
N LEU A 284 -5.91 19.98 -2.85
CA LEU A 284 -7.37 20.11 -2.73
C LEU A 284 -8.08 18.82 -3.21
N LEU A 285 -7.68 18.29 -4.37
CA LEU A 285 -8.24 17.06 -4.93
C LEU A 285 -8.01 15.85 -4.01
N LEU A 286 -6.79 15.71 -3.46
CA LEU A 286 -6.49 14.65 -2.48
C LEU A 286 -7.34 14.78 -1.20
N LYS A 287 -7.55 16.00 -0.71
CA LYS A 287 -8.40 16.26 0.45
C LYS A 287 -9.87 15.92 0.17
N LEU A 288 -10.38 16.26 -1.03
CA LEU A 288 -11.73 15.92 -1.47
C LEU A 288 -11.92 14.41 -1.59
N ALA A 289 -11.03 13.72 -2.32
CA ALA A 289 -11.12 12.28 -2.52
C ALA A 289 -11.15 11.51 -1.20
N LYS A 290 -10.32 11.94 -0.25
CA LYS A 290 -10.28 11.39 1.11
C LYS A 290 -11.58 11.62 1.89
N ARG A 291 -12.23 12.77 1.72
CA ARG A 291 -13.52 13.06 2.36
C ARG A 291 -14.62 12.16 1.79
N ILE A 292 -14.61 11.93 0.48
CA ILE A 292 -15.56 11.02 -0.18
C ILE A 292 -15.32 9.58 0.30
N ALA A 293 -14.07 9.10 0.28
CA ALA A 293 -13.72 7.76 0.72
C ALA A 293 -14.18 7.48 2.16
N ARG A 294 -13.94 8.40 3.10
CA ARG A 294 -14.42 8.30 4.49
C ARG A 294 -15.94 8.15 4.61
N ARG A 295 -16.70 8.91 3.81
CA ARG A 295 -18.16 8.80 3.82
C ARG A 295 -18.63 7.42 3.35
N MET A 296 -17.92 6.83 2.40
CA MET A 296 -18.26 5.49 1.89
C MET A 296 -17.95 4.39 2.89
N GLU A 297 -16.87 4.54 3.69
CA GLU A 297 -16.60 3.63 4.81
C GLU A 297 -17.72 3.65 5.85
N HIS A 298 -18.20 4.84 6.24
CA HIS A 298 -19.35 4.95 7.15
C HIS A 298 -20.61 4.30 6.56
N HIS A 299 -20.89 4.55 5.28
CA HIS A 299 -22.05 3.93 4.62
C HIS A 299 -21.96 2.39 4.58
N ALA A 300 -20.77 1.84 4.33
CA ALA A 300 -20.55 0.40 4.33
C ALA A 300 -20.59 -0.19 5.75
N ASP A 301 -20.13 0.55 6.76
CA ASP A 301 -20.29 0.18 8.17
C ASP A 301 -21.77 0.10 8.56
N ASP A 302 -22.55 1.13 8.22
CA ASP A 302 -23.99 1.17 8.49
C ASP A 302 -24.72 -0.02 7.83
N ALA A 303 -24.37 -0.35 6.59
CA ALA A 303 -24.94 -1.49 5.87
C ALA A 303 -24.62 -2.83 6.54
N ALA A 304 -23.39 -3.00 7.03
CA ALA A 304 -22.99 -4.21 7.76
C ALA A 304 -23.71 -4.33 9.10
N ILE A 305 -23.80 -3.24 9.85
CA ILE A 305 -24.49 -3.17 11.16
C ILE A 305 -25.98 -3.50 10.99
N GLN A 306 -26.66 -2.87 10.03
CA GLN A 306 -28.09 -3.07 9.78
C GLN A 306 -28.42 -4.44 9.16
N GLY A 307 -27.51 -5.00 8.36
CA GLY A 307 -27.68 -6.29 7.71
C GLY A 307 -27.32 -7.49 8.59
N SER A 308 -26.55 -7.28 9.65
CA SER A 308 -26.19 -8.31 10.63
C SER A 308 -27.31 -8.51 11.66
N VAL A 309 -27.50 -9.76 12.11
CA VAL A 309 -28.45 -10.09 13.19
C VAL A 309 -28.02 -9.43 14.51
N ASP A 310 -26.70 -9.32 14.73
CA ASP A 310 -26.11 -8.65 15.88
C ASP A 310 -24.93 -7.76 15.40
N PRO A 311 -25.04 -6.42 15.54
CA PRO A 311 -23.95 -5.49 15.24
C PRO A 311 -22.61 -5.84 15.89
N ALA A 312 -22.64 -6.54 17.03
CA ALA A 312 -21.43 -6.95 17.72
C ALA A 312 -20.62 -7.98 16.93
N ILE A 313 -21.26 -8.79 16.09
CA ILE A 313 -20.58 -9.78 15.22
C ILE A 313 -19.65 -9.05 14.25
N TYR A 314 -20.12 -7.97 13.62
CA TYR A 314 -19.32 -7.17 12.71
C TYR A 314 -18.12 -6.52 13.41
N ALA A 315 -18.35 -5.92 14.57
CA ALA A 315 -17.29 -5.30 15.36
C ALA A 315 -16.19 -6.30 15.76
N ARG A 316 -16.57 -7.50 16.22
CA ARG A 316 -15.62 -8.57 16.57
C ARG A 316 -14.92 -9.15 15.34
N ALA A 317 -15.60 -9.23 14.19
CA ALA A 317 -14.98 -9.65 12.94
C ALA A 317 -13.85 -8.69 12.52
N LEU A 318 -14.11 -7.38 12.59
CA LEU A 318 -13.09 -6.35 12.35
C LEU A 318 -11.93 -6.45 13.34
N GLU A 319 -12.23 -6.67 14.62
CA GLU A 319 -11.22 -6.84 15.66
C GLU A 319 -10.29 -8.03 15.34
N LYS A 320 -10.85 -9.19 14.98
CA LYS A 320 -10.06 -10.37 14.60
C LYS A 320 -9.19 -10.12 13.37
N ILE A 321 -9.69 -9.38 12.37
CA ILE A 321 -8.89 -8.99 11.19
C ILE A 321 -7.72 -8.09 11.62
N TYR A 322 -7.97 -7.10 12.49
CA TYR A 322 -6.93 -6.20 12.99
C TYR A 322 -5.90 -6.94 13.83
N GLN A 323 -6.34 -7.83 14.71
CA GLN A 323 -5.49 -8.68 15.54
C GLN A 323 -4.63 -9.61 14.66
N ALA A 324 -5.25 -10.30 13.70
CA ALA A 324 -4.54 -11.21 12.79
C ALA A 324 -3.47 -10.48 11.96
N ASN A 325 -3.73 -9.24 11.56
CA ASN A 325 -2.78 -8.42 10.79
C ASN A 325 -1.84 -7.57 11.66
N GLN A 326 -1.97 -7.63 13.00
CA GLN A 326 -1.29 -6.74 13.95
C GLN A 326 -1.40 -5.26 13.53
N LEU A 327 -2.61 -4.80 13.22
CA LEU A 327 -2.90 -3.40 12.87
C LEU A 327 -3.29 -2.60 14.12
N PRO A 328 -2.78 -1.37 14.32
CA PRO A 328 -3.16 -0.56 15.47
C PRO A 328 -4.66 -0.29 15.50
N ALA A 329 -5.31 -0.54 16.64
CA ALA A 329 -6.74 -0.26 16.82
C ALA A 329 -7.07 1.25 16.74
N VAL A 330 -6.10 2.09 17.11
CA VAL A 330 -6.14 3.54 16.94
C VAL A 330 -4.92 3.96 16.14
N MET A 331 -5.15 4.75 15.11
CA MET A 331 -4.11 5.22 14.20
C MET A 331 -3.82 6.69 14.42
N ARG A 332 -2.65 7.15 13.95
CA ARG A 332 -2.25 8.54 14.19
C ARG A 332 -3.07 9.52 13.35
N GLY A 333 -3.82 10.36 14.03
CA GLY A 333 -4.59 11.46 13.47
C GLY A 333 -5.93 11.03 12.89
N ASN A 334 -6.88 11.96 12.86
CA ASN A 334 -8.26 11.71 12.43
C ASN A 334 -8.40 11.74 10.91
N ASN A 335 -7.33 11.43 10.19
CA ASN A 335 -7.15 11.73 8.78
C ASN A 335 -6.80 10.45 8.02
N MET A 336 -7.41 9.33 8.37
CA MET A 336 -7.36 8.12 7.55
C MET A 336 -8.64 7.94 6.75
N VAL A 337 -8.59 7.05 5.75
CA VAL A 337 -9.79 6.65 4.99
C VAL A 337 -10.68 5.78 5.88
N HIS A 338 -10.12 4.76 6.52
CA HIS A 338 -10.86 3.94 7.50
C HIS A 338 -10.87 4.63 8.87
N PRO A 339 -12.02 4.71 9.55
CA PRO A 339 -12.09 5.13 10.94
C PRO A 339 -11.28 4.20 11.86
N HIS A 340 -10.98 4.65 13.08
CA HIS A 340 -10.28 3.82 14.07
C HIS A 340 -11.14 2.60 14.44
N LEU A 341 -10.53 1.41 14.56
CA LEU A 341 -11.24 0.19 14.97
C LEU A 341 -11.99 0.42 16.28
N TYR A 342 -11.32 0.99 17.27
CA TYR A 342 -11.92 1.25 18.59
C TYR A 342 -13.22 2.06 18.47
N ASP A 343 -13.20 3.11 17.65
CA ASP A 343 -14.35 3.99 17.46
C ASP A 343 -15.45 3.28 16.63
N ARG A 344 -15.10 2.39 15.68
CA ARG A 344 -16.07 1.56 14.95
C ARG A 344 -16.74 0.51 15.83
N MET A 345 -16.00 -0.09 16.76
CA MET A 345 -16.56 -1.03 17.74
C MET A 345 -17.58 -0.34 18.64
N LEU A 346 -17.25 0.85 19.17
CA LEU A 346 -18.18 1.65 19.96
C LEU A 346 -19.43 2.06 19.15
N ALA A 347 -19.25 2.45 17.89
CA ALA A 347 -20.37 2.79 17.00
C ALA A 347 -21.31 1.60 16.74
N ALA A 348 -20.77 0.37 16.75
CA ALA A 348 -21.54 -0.87 16.68
C ALA A 348 -22.07 -1.35 18.05
N GLY A 349 -21.96 -0.53 19.11
CA GLY A 349 -22.45 -0.86 20.45
C GLY A 349 -21.55 -1.82 21.24
N VAL A 350 -20.36 -2.14 20.75
CA VAL A 350 -19.40 -3.03 21.43
C VAL A 350 -18.35 -2.21 22.15
N THR A 351 -18.28 -2.38 23.47
CA THR A 351 -17.16 -1.87 24.27
C THR A 351 -16.01 -2.88 24.21
N PRO A 352 -14.84 -2.54 23.66
CA PRO A 352 -13.69 -3.44 23.65
C PRO A 352 -13.23 -3.76 25.08
N ASP A 353 -12.67 -4.95 25.28
CA ASP A 353 -12.14 -5.40 26.58
C ASP A 353 -10.77 -4.78 26.94
N TYR A 354 -10.25 -3.91 26.08
CA TYR A 354 -9.05 -3.12 26.29
C TYR A 354 -9.36 -1.62 26.29
N PRO A 355 -8.63 -0.79 27.07
CA PRO A 355 -8.78 0.66 27.00
C PRO A 355 -8.34 1.19 25.63
N ARG A 356 -8.86 2.35 25.23
CA ARG A 356 -8.50 2.99 23.95
C ARG A 356 -6.97 3.14 23.82
N PRO A 357 -6.30 2.42 22.90
CA PRO A 357 -4.85 2.45 22.80
C PRO A 357 -4.34 3.81 22.33
N GLN A 358 -3.11 4.15 22.72
CA GLN A 358 -2.43 5.31 22.17
C GLN A 358 -2.16 5.14 20.67
N PRO A 359 -2.12 6.21 19.87
CA PRO A 359 -1.74 6.10 18.47
C PRO A 359 -0.26 5.68 18.33
N PRO A 360 0.12 5.00 17.24
CA PRO A 360 1.50 4.63 17.00
C PRO A 360 2.38 5.85 16.69
N GLY A 361 3.69 5.70 16.88
CA GLY A 361 4.69 6.64 16.38
C GLY A 361 4.64 6.77 14.85
N ARG A 362 5.19 7.86 14.29
CA ARG A 362 5.21 8.08 12.82
C ARG A 362 6.12 7.08 12.11
N MET A 363 7.33 6.91 12.63
CA MET A 363 8.39 6.05 12.12
C MET A 363 9.40 5.86 13.24
N ALA A 364 10.03 4.69 13.35
CA ALA A 364 11.09 4.47 14.31
C ALA A 364 12.36 5.25 13.91
N TRP A 365 13.19 5.61 14.88
CA TRP A 365 14.42 6.39 14.63
C TRP A 365 15.37 5.77 13.58
N PRO A 366 15.51 4.43 13.43
CA PRO A 366 16.38 3.88 12.39
C PRO A 366 15.87 4.22 10.98
N GLY A 367 14.55 4.33 10.80
CA GLY A 367 13.97 4.77 9.53
C GLY A 367 14.25 6.23 9.23
N TRP A 368 14.20 7.10 10.24
CA TRP A 368 14.60 8.51 10.08
C TRP A 368 16.08 8.64 9.76
N ALA A 369 16.95 7.90 10.45
CA ALA A 369 18.38 7.89 10.16
C ALA A 369 18.68 7.37 8.74
N ALA A 370 18.07 6.24 8.37
CA ALA A 370 18.20 5.67 7.02
C ALA A 370 17.74 6.65 5.94
N PHE A 371 16.71 7.46 6.19
CA PHE A 371 16.25 8.46 5.23
C PHE A 371 17.13 9.73 5.22
N LEU A 372 17.39 10.33 6.37
CA LEU A 372 18.03 11.65 6.47
C LEU A 372 19.53 11.62 6.13
N VAL A 373 20.25 10.55 6.48
CA VAL A 373 21.70 10.48 6.24
C VAL A 373 22.03 10.48 4.74
N PRO A 374 21.44 9.61 3.89
CA PRO A 374 21.67 9.66 2.45
C PRO A 374 21.20 10.98 1.82
N CYS A 375 20.10 11.56 2.28
CA CYS A 375 19.64 12.86 1.81
C CYS A 375 20.64 13.99 2.15
N ALA A 376 21.20 13.98 3.36
CA ALA A 376 22.21 14.97 3.77
C ALA A 376 23.51 14.81 2.95
N LEU A 377 23.94 13.57 2.70
CA LEU A 377 25.08 13.27 1.84
C LEU A 377 24.83 13.72 0.39
N PHE A 378 23.62 13.49 -0.13
CA PHE A 378 23.22 13.97 -1.45
C PHE A 378 23.30 15.50 -1.54
N ALA A 379 22.69 16.19 -0.58
CA ALA A 379 22.67 17.64 -0.54
C ALA A 379 24.09 18.20 -0.44
N TRP A 380 24.94 17.63 0.42
CA TRP A 380 26.34 18.02 0.53
C TRP A 380 27.10 17.83 -0.78
N MET A 381 26.89 16.71 -1.47
CA MET A 381 27.54 16.43 -2.75
C MET A 381 27.11 17.41 -3.85
N VAL A 382 25.82 17.78 -3.90
CA VAL A 382 25.28 18.74 -4.87
C VAL A 382 25.73 20.18 -4.59
N LEU A 383 25.86 20.54 -3.31
CA LEU A 383 26.21 21.91 -2.88
C LEU A 383 27.72 22.16 -2.79
N ARG A 384 28.55 21.11 -2.84
CA ARG A 384 30.00 21.27 -2.76
C ARG A 384 30.50 22.01 -4.01
N PRO A 385 31.22 23.13 -3.88
CA PRO A 385 31.76 23.84 -5.03
C PRO A 385 32.71 22.93 -5.80
N HIS A 386 32.54 22.89 -7.13
CA HIS A 386 33.46 22.23 -8.05
C HIS A 386 34.77 23.03 -8.08
N GLY A 387 35.67 22.71 -7.15
CA GLY A 387 37.03 23.22 -7.10
C GLY A 387 37.99 22.37 -7.90
#